data_AF-A0A1V5YID1-F1
#
_entry.id   AF-A0A1V5YID1-F1
#
_cell.length_a   1.000
_cell.length_b   1.000
_cell.length_c   1.000
_cell.angle_alpha   90.00
_cell.angle_beta   90.00
_cell.angle_gamma   90.00
#
_symmetry.space_group_name_H-M   'P 1'
#
loop_
_entity.id
_entity.type
_entity.pdbx_description
1 polymer ?
#
loop_
_entity_poly.entity_id
_entity_poly.type
_entity_poly.pdbx_seq_one_letter_code
_entity_poly.pdbx_strand_id
1 'polypeptide(L)'
;MKAAFIKQDCLVQTDGKEVRLRPGAAEALKLLAERKLFVVLLDVSSCSVVPAAMKAKQEISRSVLEALRVGGGHVDALVECPHHPDEGCGCWGLHPGFLYAAAARLDMRLDECYLLCDQADDVLLGYRVGCRPVLVLEGRSIGDLYDGHQPEPHDFPIAFDLCTAVSYVLTEEDATGAWGHPRQPTPLSQEAESQPAGEMPDFSPTVRLFTPVPGIKGVVTGWSTDQSTTRRWLVTFVFGGVWLSLGIAYLLTHLYRTHPFPAYFYYLTLQFIPRPLRAALFILSGVVVVGLSVRAFARLSATNGARKR
;
A
#
# COMPACT_ATOMS: atom_id res chain seq x y z
N MET A 1 10.16 -1.42 14.25
CA MET A 1 9.46 -0.32 14.97
C MET A 1 8.13 -0.85 15.50
N LYS A 2 7.69 -0.42 16.69
CA LYS A 2 6.37 -0.77 17.24
C LYS A 2 5.31 0.23 16.79
N ALA A 3 4.11 -0.26 16.52
CA ALA A 3 3.00 0.57 16.10
C ALA A 3 1.69 0.18 16.79
N ALA A 4 0.81 1.16 16.92
CA ALA A 4 -0.59 0.95 17.24
C ALA A 4 -1.41 1.23 15.96
N PHE A 5 -1.92 0.16 15.36
CA PHE A 5 -2.90 0.25 14.28
C PHE A 5 -4.28 0.49 14.89
N ILE A 6 -4.96 1.53 14.45
CA ILE A 6 -6.24 1.93 15.03
C ILE A 6 -7.23 2.04 13.89
N LYS A 7 -8.30 1.25 13.96
CA LYS A 7 -9.40 1.34 13.01
C LYS A 7 -10.17 2.63 13.22
N GLN A 8 -10.47 3.35 12.14
CA GLN A 8 -11.14 4.65 12.21
C GLN A 8 -12.47 4.61 12.97
N ASP A 9 -13.22 3.51 12.85
CA ASP A 9 -14.51 3.31 13.53
C ASP A 9 -14.39 3.29 15.07
N CYS A 10 -13.21 2.97 15.62
CA CYS A 10 -12.93 3.08 17.06
C CYS A 10 -12.80 4.53 17.53
N LEU A 11 -12.54 5.48 16.62
CA LEU A 11 -12.30 6.89 16.95
C LEU A 11 -13.56 7.76 16.77
N VAL A 12 -14.50 7.29 15.96
CA VAL A 12 -15.65 8.09 15.53
C VAL A 12 -16.96 7.48 15.96
N GLN A 13 -17.93 8.35 16.20
CA GLN A 13 -19.32 8.01 16.34
C GLN A 13 -20.10 8.67 15.20
N THR A 14 -20.90 7.88 14.51
CA THR A 14 -21.74 8.35 13.41
C THR A 14 -23.15 8.58 13.94
N ASP A 15 -23.63 9.82 13.87
CA ASP A 15 -25.01 10.18 14.19
C ASP A 15 -25.70 10.64 12.90
N GLY A 16 -26.35 9.69 12.21
CA GLY A 16 -26.92 9.91 10.88
C GLY A 16 -25.86 10.20 9.81
N LYS A 17 -25.72 11.48 9.43
CA LYS A 17 -24.71 11.93 8.43
C LYS A 17 -23.52 12.66 9.05
N GLU A 18 -23.57 12.98 10.34
CA GLU A 18 -22.47 13.67 11.03
C GLU A 18 -21.53 12.65 11.66
N VAL A 19 -20.22 12.87 11.47
CA VAL A 19 -19.16 12.08 12.08
C VAL A 19 -18.53 12.95 13.16
N ARG A 20 -18.54 12.46 14.40
CA ARG A 20 -17.93 13.14 15.56
C ARG A 20 -16.88 12.24 16.19
N LEU A 21 -15.82 12.85 16.73
CA LEU A 21 -14.85 12.09 17.51
C LEU A 21 -15.47 11.63 18.82
N ARG A 22 -15.11 10.41 19.21
CA ARG A 22 -15.44 9.86 20.53
C ARG A 22 -14.69 10.63 21.62
N PRO A 23 -15.29 10.73 22.83
CA PRO A 23 -14.65 11.43 23.95
C PRO A 23 -13.30 10.79 24.28
N GLY A 24 -12.28 11.63 24.47
CA GLY A 24 -10.92 11.18 24.81
C GLY A 24 -10.13 10.59 23.64
N ALA A 25 -10.67 10.45 22.43
CA ALA A 25 -9.98 9.87 21.29
C ALA A 25 -8.64 10.56 20.98
N ALA A 26 -8.64 11.89 20.90
CA ALA A 26 -7.42 12.66 20.63
C ALA A 26 -6.37 12.50 21.74
N GLU A 27 -6.79 12.52 23.00
CA GLU A 27 -5.91 12.33 24.16
C GLU A 27 -5.32 10.90 24.18
N ALA A 28 -6.12 9.89 23.88
CA ALA A 28 -5.69 8.50 23.79
C ALA A 28 -4.58 8.32 22.72
N LEU A 29 -4.74 8.94 21.53
CA LEU A 29 -3.71 8.90 20.50
C LEU A 29 -2.42 9.62 20.92
N LYS A 30 -2.56 10.75 21.63
CA LYS A 30 -1.42 11.48 22.16
C LYS A 30 -0.62 10.63 23.16
N LEU A 31 -1.29 9.91 24.05
CA LEU A 31 -0.64 9.02 25.03
C LEU A 31 0.16 7.90 24.36
N LEU A 32 -0.36 7.32 23.27
CA LEU A 32 0.37 6.32 22.48
C LEU A 32 1.66 6.90 21.89
N ALA A 33 1.58 8.10 21.31
CA ALA A 33 2.74 8.79 20.75
C ALA A 33 3.80 9.12 21.81
N GLU A 34 3.38 9.52 23.01
CA GLU A 34 4.27 9.77 24.16
C GLU A 34 5.05 8.51 24.60
N ARG A 35 4.49 7.31 24.37
CA ARG A 35 5.19 6.03 24.57
C ARG A 35 6.02 5.57 23.35
N LYS A 36 6.24 6.43 22.36
CA LYS A 36 7.01 6.14 21.14
C LYS A 36 6.41 5.00 20.31
N LEU A 37 5.10 4.75 20.44
CA LEU A 37 4.38 3.90 19.51
C LEU A 37 4.02 4.73 18.28
N PHE A 38 4.30 4.19 17.10
CA PHE A 38 3.92 4.82 15.85
C PHE A 38 2.41 4.63 15.64
N VAL A 39 1.66 5.73 15.54
CA VAL A 39 0.19 5.71 15.47
C VAL A 39 -0.25 5.64 14.01
N VAL A 40 -0.83 4.51 13.60
CA VAL A 40 -1.29 4.27 12.24
C VAL A 40 -2.81 4.19 12.21
N LEU A 41 -3.45 5.14 11.54
CA LEU A 41 -4.90 5.15 11.33
C LEU A 41 -5.26 4.27 10.12
N LEU A 42 -6.22 3.37 10.30
CA LEU A 42 -6.75 2.49 9.26
C LEU A 42 -8.15 2.94 8.84
N ASP A 43 -8.27 3.49 7.64
CA ASP A 43 -9.56 3.85 7.04
C ASP A 43 -10.09 2.71 6.17
N VAL A 44 -10.70 1.73 6.82
CA VAL A 44 -11.29 0.56 6.16
C VAL A 44 -12.67 0.86 5.57
N SER A 45 -13.25 2.02 5.89
CA SER A 45 -14.55 2.43 5.36
C SER A 45 -14.52 2.55 3.83
N SER A 46 -13.33 2.82 3.28
CA SER A 46 -13.03 2.79 1.85
C SER A 46 -13.23 1.41 1.20
N CYS A 47 -13.07 0.31 1.94
CA CYS A 47 -13.26 -1.07 1.46
C CYS A 47 -14.71 -1.55 1.49
N SER A 48 -15.62 -0.88 2.21
CA SER A 48 -17.00 -1.36 2.38
C SER A 48 -17.85 -1.17 1.12
N VAL A 49 -18.69 -2.18 0.83
CA VAL A 49 -19.61 -2.30 -0.33
C VAL A 49 -20.64 -1.17 -0.40
N VAL A 50 -20.81 -0.37 0.65
CA VAL A 50 -21.77 0.73 0.67
C VAL A 50 -21.26 1.87 -0.24
N PRO A 51 -21.99 2.20 -1.33
CA PRO A 51 -21.55 3.17 -2.31
C PRO A 51 -21.77 4.60 -1.79
N ALA A 52 -20.91 5.03 -0.86
CA ALA A 52 -20.65 6.44 -0.64
C ALA A 52 -19.51 6.85 -1.59
N ALA A 53 -19.73 7.90 -2.39
CA ALA A 53 -18.77 8.40 -3.35
C ALA A 53 -17.38 8.52 -2.70
N MET A 54 -16.34 7.93 -3.30
CA MET A 54 -14.96 7.94 -2.80
C MET A 54 -14.48 9.32 -2.30
N LYS A 55 -14.94 10.39 -2.96
CA LYS A 55 -14.68 11.79 -2.55
C LYS A 55 -15.28 12.15 -1.18
N ALA A 56 -16.49 11.69 -0.89
CA ALA A 56 -17.14 11.91 0.40
C ALA A 56 -16.42 11.14 1.52
N LYS A 57 -15.95 9.91 1.24
CA LYS A 57 -15.15 9.12 2.21
C LYS A 57 -13.82 9.82 2.53
N GLN A 58 -13.09 10.29 1.51
CA GLN A 58 -11.85 11.07 1.72
C GLN A 58 -12.08 12.37 2.50
N GLU A 59 -13.23 13.03 2.33
CA GLU A 59 -13.56 14.22 3.09
C GLU A 59 -13.84 13.92 4.56
N ILE A 60 -14.50 12.78 4.85
CA ILE A 60 -14.70 12.30 6.22
C ILE A 60 -13.36 11.99 6.88
N SER A 61 -12.48 11.23 6.22
CA SER A 61 -11.19 10.88 6.82
C SER A 61 -10.31 12.12 7.04
N ARG A 62 -10.42 13.12 6.15
CA ARG A 62 -9.79 14.43 6.35
C ARG A 62 -10.37 15.19 7.54
N SER A 63 -11.69 15.22 7.69
CA SER A 63 -12.33 15.92 8.82
C SER A 63 -12.02 15.26 10.16
N VAL A 64 -11.95 13.93 10.20
CA VAL A 64 -11.52 13.13 11.36
C VAL A 64 -10.09 13.47 11.74
N LEU A 65 -9.15 13.45 10.78
CA LEU A 65 -7.76 13.83 11.02
C LEU A 65 -7.62 15.27 11.53
N GLU A 66 -8.38 16.21 10.97
CA GLU A 66 -8.36 17.60 11.41
C GLU A 66 -8.92 17.75 12.84
N ALA A 67 -10.02 17.06 13.15
CA ALA A 67 -10.58 17.05 14.50
C ALA A 67 -9.60 16.44 15.52
N LEU A 68 -8.88 15.38 15.15
CA LEU A 68 -7.85 14.77 16.01
C LEU A 68 -6.70 15.76 16.25
N ARG A 69 -6.25 16.44 15.19
CA ARG A 69 -5.19 17.45 15.26
C ARG A 69 -5.60 18.63 16.14
N VAL A 70 -6.82 19.14 16.00
CA VAL A 70 -7.36 20.22 16.85
C VAL A 70 -7.46 19.79 18.31
N GLY A 71 -7.83 18.52 18.56
CA GLY A 71 -7.84 17.93 19.89
C GLY A 71 -6.46 17.60 20.47
N GLY A 72 -5.36 17.90 19.76
CA GLY A 72 -4.00 17.60 20.19
C GLY A 72 -3.60 16.13 20.07
N GLY A 73 -4.39 15.32 19.37
CA GLY A 73 -4.08 13.94 19.03
C GLY A 73 -2.99 13.86 17.96
N HIS A 74 -2.24 12.76 18.00
CA HIS A 74 -1.10 12.52 17.12
C HIS A 74 -1.37 11.31 16.23
N VAL A 75 -1.16 11.46 14.93
CA VAL A 75 -1.28 10.39 13.93
C VAL A 75 -0.05 10.45 13.04
N ASP A 76 0.70 9.35 12.95
CA ASP A 76 1.92 9.30 12.16
C ASP A 76 1.67 8.89 10.71
N ALA A 77 0.68 8.02 10.48
CA ALA A 77 0.30 7.57 9.15
C ALA A 77 -1.20 7.27 9.02
N LEU A 78 -1.70 7.38 7.80
CA LEU A 78 -3.02 6.94 7.37
C LEU A 78 -2.87 5.86 6.29
N VAL A 79 -3.60 4.76 6.44
CA VAL A 79 -3.73 3.71 5.42
C VAL A 79 -5.17 3.71 4.90
N GLU A 80 -5.32 3.89 3.59
CA GLU A 80 -6.62 3.96 2.91
C GLU A 80 -6.63 3.07 1.65
N CYS A 81 -7.80 2.55 1.29
CA CYS A 81 -7.96 1.74 0.09
C CYS A 81 -8.29 2.64 -1.13
N PRO A 82 -7.54 2.55 -2.25
CA PRO A 82 -7.88 3.26 -3.47
C PRO A 82 -8.89 2.53 -4.37
N HIS A 83 -9.22 1.27 -4.06
CA HIS A 83 -10.05 0.40 -4.90
C HIS A 83 -11.53 0.76 -4.85
N HIS A 84 -12.26 0.40 -5.90
CA HIS A 84 -13.71 0.47 -5.87
C HIS A 84 -14.27 -0.69 -5.02
N PRO A 85 -15.37 -0.50 -4.26
CA PRO A 85 -15.92 -1.58 -3.43
C PRO A 85 -16.28 -2.87 -4.19
N ASP A 86 -16.63 -2.75 -5.48
CA ASP A 86 -16.97 -3.89 -6.35
C ASP A 86 -15.75 -4.67 -6.86
N GLU A 87 -14.53 -4.17 -6.67
CA GLU A 87 -13.30 -4.81 -7.18
C GLU A 87 -12.85 -6.02 -6.33
N GLY A 88 -13.46 -6.26 -5.16
CA GLY A 88 -13.12 -7.40 -4.30
C GLY A 88 -11.66 -7.38 -3.83
N CYS A 89 -11.18 -6.20 -3.40
CA CYS A 89 -9.76 -5.99 -3.07
C CYS A 89 -9.30 -6.78 -1.82
N GLY A 90 -8.01 -7.13 -1.78
CA GLY A 90 -7.38 -7.81 -0.63
C GLY A 90 -6.93 -6.87 0.50
N CYS A 91 -7.45 -5.64 0.54
CA CYS A 91 -6.95 -4.60 1.43
C CYS A 91 -7.34 -4.80 2.90
N TRP A 92 -8.60 -5.14 3.19
CA TRP A 92 -9.09 -5.35 4.55
C TRP A 92 -10.27 -6.33 4.55
N GLY A 93 -10.53 -7.01 5.68
CA GLY A 93 -11.60 -7.99 5.85
C GLY A 93 -11.05 -9.42 5.85
N LEU A 94 -11.28 -10.19 4.78
CA LEU A 94 -10.73 -11.54 4.69
C LEU A 94 -9.19 -11.55 4.61
N HIS A 95 -8.60 -10.45 4.13
CA HIS A 95 -7.18 -10.32 3.89
C HIS A 95 -6.59 -9.11 4.65
N PRO A 96 -5.40 -9.27 5.27
CA PRO A 96 -4.75 -8.21 6.05
C PRO A 96 -3.88 -7.25 5.21
N GLY A 97 -4.31 -6.88 4.01
CA GLY A 97 -3.50 -6.09 3.08
C GLY A 97 -2.99 -4.76 3.64
N PHE A 98 -3.79 -4.06 4.46
CA PHE A 98 -3.37 -2.82 5.13
C PHE A 98 -2.21 -3.03 6.09
N LEU A 99 -2.25 -4.10 6.90
CA LEU A 99 -1.20 -4.38 7.89
C LEU A 99 0.10 -4.75 7.19
N TYR A 100 0.03 -5.59 6.15
CA TYR A 100 1.21 -5.95 5.36
C TYR A 100 1.80 -4.74 4.63
N ALA A 101 0.97 -3.90 4.02
CA ALA A 101 1.45 -2.71 3.32
C ALA A 101 2.09 -1.71 4.29
N ALA A 102 1.49 -1.48 5.46
CA ALA A 102 2.08 -0.63 6.48
C ALA A 102 3.40 -1.20 7.01
N ALA A 103 3.45 -2.51 7.29
CA ALA A 103 4.68 -3.15 7.76
C ALA A 103 5.82 -3.06 6.75
N ALA A 104 5.54 -3.37 5.48
CA ALA A 104 6.52 -3.29 4.42
C ALA A 104 7.00 -1.86 4.18
N ARG A 105 6.09 -0.87 4.25
CA ARG A 105 6.43 0.54 3.98
C ARG A 105 7.20 1.19 5.13
N LEU A 106 6.95 0.75 6.36
CA LEU A 106 7.44 1.41 7.59
C LEU A 106 8.44 0.57 8.38
N ASP A 107 8.86 -0.58 7.83
CA ASP A 107 9.80 -1.53 8.43
C ASP A 107 9.36 -1.94 9.86
N MET A 108 8.08 -2.32 9.96
CA MET A 108 7.46 -2.71 11.23
C MET A 108 7.49 -4.23 11.42
N ARG A 109 7.63 -4.61 12.68
CA ARG A 109 7.52 -5.99 13.14
C ARG A 109 6.11 -6.19 13.69
N LEU A 110 5.26 -6.86 12.91
CA LEU A 110 3.83 -7.00 13.23
C LEU A 110 3.60 -7.75 14.55
N ASP A 111 4.52 -8.65 14.92
CA ASP A 111 4.55 -9.36 16.21
C ASP A 111 4.75 -8.46 17.45
N GLU A 112 5.21 -7.22 17.22
CA GLU A 112 5.38 -6.20 18.26
C GLU A 112 4.34 -5.07 18.17
N CYS A 113 3.38 -5.18 17.24
CA CYS A 113 2.37 -4.16 16.99
C CYS A 113 1.01 -4.52 17.61
N TYR A 114 0.19 -3.49 17.86
CA TYR A 114 -1.17 -3.62 18.38
C TYR A 114 -2.18 -3.28 17.29
N LEU A 115 -3.34 -3.94 17.31
CA LEU A 115 -4.49 -3.63 16.45
C LEU A 115 -5.70 -3.32 17.33
N LEU A 116 -6.08 -2.04 17.43
CA LEU A 116 -7.30 -1.60 18.08
C LEU A 116 -8.42 -1.62 17.03
N CYS A 117 -9.40 -2.48 17.25
CA CYS A 117 -10.47 -2.76 16.29
C CYS A 117 -11.83 -2.88 16.96
N ASP A 118 -12.90 -2.77 16.18
CA ASP A 118 -14.28 -2.74 16.66
C ASP A 118 -15.11 -3.95 16.18
N GLN A 119 -14.53 -4.89 15.43
CA GLN A 119 -15.22 -6.07 14.91
C GLN A 119 -14.50 -7.36 15.30
N ALA A 120 -15.26 -8.44 15.48
CA ALA A 120 -14.72 -9.76 15.81
C ALA A 120 -13.77 -10.29 14.72
N ASP A 121 -14.11 -10.10 13.44
CA ASP A 121 -13.28 -10.55 12.31
C ASP A 121 -11.90 -9.88 12.29
N ASP A 122 -11.82 -8.62 12.73
CA ASP A 122 -10.56 -7.87 12.79
C ASP A 122 -9.61 -8.45 13.85
N VAL A 123 -10.15 -9.03 14.94
CA VAL A 123 -9.36 -9.73 15.96
C VAL A 123 -8.64 -10.92 15.33
N LEU A 124 -9.38 -11.73 14.56
CA LEU A 124 -8.81 -12.90 13.88
C LEU A 124 -7.79 -12.49 12.81
N LEU A 125 -8.05 -11.39 12.10
CA LEU A 125 -7.10 -10.79 11.16
C LEU A 125 -5.80 -10.38 11.86
N GLY A 126 -5.90 -9.72 13.01
CA GLY A 126 -4.75 -9.36 13.85
C GLY A 126 -3.91 -10.58 14.20
N TYR A 127 -4.55 -11.65 14.66
CA TYR A 127 -3.89 -12.90 15.00
C TYR A 127 -3.18 -13.58 13.82
N ARG A 128 -3.82 -13.64 12.64
CA ARG A 128 -3.23 -14.22 11.42
C ARG A 128 -1.92 -13.56 11.02
N VAL A 129 -1.77 -12.28 11.35
CA VAL A 129 -0.61 -11.45 10.98
C VAL A 129 0.43 -11.39 12.10
N GLY A 130 0.08 -11.88 13.29
CA GLY A 130 0.90 -11.79 14.50
C GLY A 130 0.74 -10.50 15.29
N CYS A 131 -0.13 -9.57 14.86
CA CYS A 131 -0.47 -8.39 15.65
C CYS A 131 -1.23 -8.77 16.93
N ARG A 132 -1.18 -7.87 17.92
CA ARG A 132 -1.94 -7.99 19.18
C ARG A 132 -3.28 -7.28 19.06
N PRO A 133 -4.40 -7.99 18.84
CA PRO A 133 -5.69 -7.33 18.75
C PRO A 133 -6.18 -6.88 20.14
N VAL A 134 -6.82 -5.71 20.18
CA VAL A 134 -7.63 -5.21 21.29
C VAL A 134 -8.98 -4.85 20.71
N LEU A 135 -10.03 -5.54 21.19
CA LEU A 135 -11.39 -5.30 20.73
C LEU A 135 -12.02 -4.16 21.55
N VAL A 136 -12.58 -3.17 20.87
CA VAL A 136 -13.23 -2.01 21.49
C VAL A 136 -14.74 -2.09 21.30
N LEU A 137 -15.47 -2.15 22.41
CA LEU A 137 -16.91 -2.37 22.42
C LEU A 137 -17.70 -1.13 22.02
N GLU A 138 -17.33 0.04 22.55
CA GLU A 138 -17.97 1.33 22.27
C GLU A 138 -19.50 1.30 22.51
N GLY A 139 -19.92 0.64 23.59
CA GLY A 139 -21.32 0.51 24.00
C GLY A 139 -22.05 -0.73 23.46
N ARG A 140 -21.41 -1.54 22.60
CA ARG A 140 -21.93 -2.86 22.18
C ARG A 140 -21.62 -3.94 23.20
N SER A 141 -22.44 -4.98 23.28
CA SER A 141 -22.11 -6.14 24.09
C SER A 141 -21.24 -7.13 23.32
N ILE A 142 -20.53 -8.00 24.02
CA ILE A 142 -19.78 -9.11 23.42
C ILE A 142 -20.75 -10.02 22.63
N GLY A 143 -21.96 -10.23 23.14
CA GLY A 143 -22.99 -11.02 22.46
C GLY A 143 -23.41 -10.42 21.12
N ASP A 144 -23.48 -9.10 21.00
CA ASP A 144 -23.82 -8.42 19.74
C ASP A 144 -22.72 -8.59 18.67
N LEU A 145 -21.46 -8.73 19.10
CA LEU A 145 -20.30 -8.84 18.19
C LEU A 145 -20.01 -10.28 17.75
N TYR A 146 -20.42 -11.26 18.54
CA TYR A 146 -20.17 -12.68 18.30
C TYR A 146 -21.45 -13.49 18.05
N ASP A 147 -22.58 -12.83 17.79
CA ASP A 147 -23.89 -13.47 17.59
C ASP A 147 -24.25 -14.46 18.72
N GLY A 148 -23.91 -14.10 19.97
CA GLY A 148 -24.10 -14.94 21.15
C GLY A 148 -23.10 -16.09 21.33
N HIS A 149 -22.13 -16.24 20.43
CA HIS A 149 -21.04 -17.22 20.56
C HIS A 149 -19.90 -16.68 21.42
N GLN A 150 -19.05 -17.59 21.90
CA GLN A 150 -17.85 -17.23 22.64
C GLN A 150 -16.76 -16.75 21.67
N PRO A 151 -15.97 -15.71 22.02
CA PRO A 151 -14.91 -15.23 21.14
C PRO A 151 -13.84 -16.27 20.88
N GLU A 152 -13.65 -16.72 19.64
CA GLU A 152 -12.52 -17.59 19.28
C GLU A 152 -11.50 -16.77 18.46
N PRO A 153 -10.24 -16.64 18.92
CA PRO A 153 -9.65 -17.17 20.17
C PRO A 153 -10.05 -16.40 21.44
N HIS A 154 -9.94 -17.01 22.63
CA HIS A 154 -10.39 -16.39 23.89
C HIS A 154 -9.41 -15.40 24.54
N ASP A 155 -8.14 -15.38 24.09
CA ASP A 155 -7.03 -14.75 24.81
C ASP A 155 -6.68 -13.34 24.29
N PHE A 156 -7.67 -12.47 24.12
CA PHE A 156 -7.42 -11.06 23.75
C PHE A 156 -8.17 -10.09 24.69
N PRO A 157 -7.60 -8.89 24.93
CA PRO A 157 -8.24 -7.88 25.75
C PRO A 157 -9.46 -7.27 25.04
N ILE A 158 -10.56 -7.15 25.79
CA ILE A 158 -11.77 -6.46 25.39
C ILE A 158 -11.89 -5.19 26.24
N ALA A 159 -11.93 -4.04 25.59
CA ALA A 159 -12.04 -2.73 26.20
C ALA A 159 -13.44 -2.14 25.98
N PHE A 160 -13.95 -1.45 27.00
CA PHE A 160 -15.25 -0.78 26.90
C PHE A 160 -15.22 0.40 25.93
N ASP A 161 -14.13 1.14 25.92
CA ASP A 161 -13.89 2.30 25.06
C ASP A 161 -12.42 2.36 24.60
N LEU A 162 -12.15 3.25 23.64
CA LEU A 162 -10.81 3.47 23.10
C LEU A 162 -9.79 3.87 24.18
N CYS A 163 -10.19 4.69 25.16
CA CYS A 163 -9.32 5.12 26.25
C CYS A 163 -8.83 3.95 27.10
N THR A 164 -9.72 3.01 27.40
CA THR A 164 -9.42 1.76 28.10
C THR A 164 -8.56 0.83 27.23
N ALA A 165 -8.83 0.77 25.93
CA ALA A 165 -8.01 -0.01 25.01
C ALA A 165 -6.56 0.50 25.00
N VAL A 166 -6.39 1.82 24.96
CA VAL A 166 -5.07 2.46 25.03
C VAL A 166 -4.42 2.21 26.39
N SER A 167 -5.15 2.29 27.51
CA SER A 167 -4.55 2.02 28.82
C SER A 167 -4.02 0.60 28.95
N TYR A 168 -4.68 -0.39 28.34
CA TYR A 168 -4.17 -1.77 28.25
C TYR A 168 -2.85 -1.81 27.46
N VAL A 169 -2.80 -1.18 26.28
CA VAL A 169 -1.57 -1.11 25.47
C VAL A 169 -0.42 -0.45 26.24
N LEU A 170 -0.68 0.65 26.94
CA LEU A 170 0.33 1.35 27.74
C LEU A 170 0.84 0.48 28.90
N THR A 171 -0.07 -0.21 29.60
CA THR A 171 0.27 -1.14 30.68
C THR A 171 1.15 -2.28 30.17
N GLU A 172 0.85 -2.78 28.98
CA GLU A 172 1.64 -3.83 28.31
C GLU A 172 3.04 -3.36 27.90
N GLU A 173 3.16 -2.12 27.41
CA GLU A 173 4.45 -1.53 27.10
C GLU A 173 5.28 -1.27 28.36
N ASP A 174 4.67 -0.79 29.43
CA ASP A 174 5.33 -0.58 30.72
C ASP A 174 5.80 -1.92 31.32
N ALA A 175 4.97 -2.97 31.26
CA ALA A 175 5.33 -4.32 31.66
C ALA A 175 6.48 -4.89 30.79
N THR A 176 6.42 -4.66 29.48
CA THR A 176 7.49 -5.09 28.56
C THR A 176 8.82 -4.39 28.88
N GLY A 177 8.76 -3.10 29.22
CA GLY A 177 9.94 -2.33 29.61
C GLY A 177 10.56 -2.79 30.94
N ALA A 178 9.72 -3.16 31.92
CA ALA A 178 10.18 -3.57 33.25
C ALA A 178 10.64 -5.03 33.33
N TRP A 179 9.97 -5.96 32.63
CA TRP A 179 10.15 -7.40 32.81
C TRP A 179 10.67 -8.12 31.55
N GLY A 180 10.96 -7.41 30.47
CA GLY A 180 11.39 -8.00 29.19
C GLY A 180 10.20 -8.38 28.32
N HIS A 181 10.33 -9.38 27.44
CA HIS A 181 9.18 -9.87 26.64
C HIS A 181 8.50 -11.03 27.39
N PRO A 182 7.49 -10.80 28.27
CA PRO A 182 6.82 -11.88 28.98
C PRO A 182 6.00 -12.79 28.06
N ARG A 183 5.74 -12.36 26.81
CA ARG A 183 4.90 -13.11 25.87
C ARG A 183 5.71 -13.94 24.89
N GLN A 184 5.23 -15.17 24.70
CA GLN A 184 5.51 -15.93 23.49
C GLN A 184 4.74 -15.32 22.32
N PRO A 185 5.33 -15.30 21.10
CA PRO A 185 4.61 -14.89 19.91
C PRO A 185 3.35 -15.75 19.76
N THR A 186 2.25 -15.12 19.35
CA THR A 186 1.01 -15.85 19.06
C THR A 186 1.34 -17.02 18.14
N PRO A 187 1.02 -18.28 18.51
CA PRO A 187 1.15 -19.38 17.57
C PRO A 187 0.27 -19.07 16.36
N LEU A 188 0.87 -19.04 15.17
CA LEU A 188 0.13 -19.04 13.91
C LEU A 188 -0.85 -20.22 14.00
N SER A 189 -2.15 -19.95 13.89
CA SER A 189 -3.15 -21.00 13.86
C SER A 189 -2.81 -21.95 12.71
N GLN A 190 -2.46 -23.20 13.05
CA GLN A 190 -2.05 -24.23 12.08
C GLN A 190 -3.13 -24.53 11.03
N GLU A 191 -4.37 -24.10 11.27
CA GLU A 191 -5.50 -24.26 10.36
C GLU A 191 -5.38 -23.44 9.07
N ALA A 192 -4.55 -22.39 9.04
CA ALA A 192 -4.34 -21.58 7.84
C ALA A 192 -3.58 -22.35 6.72
N GLU A 193 -2.89 -23.44 7.03
CA GLU A 193 -2.22 -24.28 6.01
C GLU A 193 -3.19 -25.13 5.18
N SER A 194 -4.47 -25.21 5.58
CA SER A 194 -5.46 -26.10 4.96
C SER A 194 -6.39 -25.42 3.94
N GLN A 195 -6.37 -24.09 3.85
CA GLN A 195 -7.07 -23.39 2.77
C GLN A 195 -6.17 -23.39 1.52
N PRO A 196 -6.66 -23.81 0.34
CA PRO A 196 -5.88 -23.66 -0.87
C PRO A 196 -5.50 -22.18 -0.98
N ALA A 197 -4.22 -21.90 -1.24
CA ALA A 197 -3.74 -20.56 -1.55
C ALA A 197 -4.44 -20.08 -2.82
N GLY A 198 -5.67 -19.62 -2.68
CA GLY A 198 -6.37 -18.84 -3.69
C GLY A 198 -5.50 -17.64 -4.01
N GLU A 199 -5.51 -17.24 -5.27
CA GLU A 199 -4.81 -16.05 -5.72
C GLU A 199 -5.23 -14.88 -4.82
N MET A 200 -4.28 -14.30 -4.04
CA MET A 200 -4.61 -13.14 -3.21
C MET A 200 -5.08 -12.01 -4.14
N PRO A 201 -6.27 -11.43 -3.91
CA PRO A 201 -6.73 -10.31 -4.70
C PRO A 201 -5.76 -9.13 -4.57
N ASP A 202 -5.73 -8.26 -5.58
CA ASP A 202 -4.85 -7.08 -5.59
C ASP A 202 -5.08 -6.26 -4.30
N PHE A 203 -3.96 -5.93 -3.65
CA PHE A 203 -3.95 -5.08 -2.47
C PHE A 203 -2.82 -4.05 -2.64
N SER A 204 -3.21 -2.89 -3.18
CA SER A 204 -2.35 -1.72 -3.30
C SER A 204 -2.88 -0.55 -2.46
N PRO A 205 -3.00 -0.67 -1.11
CA PRO A 205 -3.48 0.42 -0.28
C PRO A 205 -2.51 1.62 -0.31
N THR A 206 -3.05 2.81 -0.14
CA THR A 206 -2.25 4.04 -0.06
C THR A 206 -1.86 4.30 1.38
N VAL A 207 -0.55 4.39 1.63
CA VAL A 207 0.02 4.77 2.94
C VAL A 207 0.48 6.21 2.88
N ARG A 208 -0.22 7.12 3.57
CA ARG A 208 0.17 8.53 3.72
C ARG A 208 0.86 8.75 5.05
N LEU A 209 2.04 9.36 5.01
CA LEU A 209 2.84 9.67 6.20
C LEU A 209 2.68 11.15 6.59
N PHE A 210 2.48 11.41 7.87
CA PHE A 210 2.44 12.75 8.46
C PHE A 210 3.71 13.05 9.25
N THR A 211 4.31 12.04 9.87
CA THR A 211 5.58 12.13 10.60
C THR A 211 6.71 11.44 9.83
N PRO A 212 7.96 11.93 9.87
CA PRO A 212 9.11 11.18 9.37
C PRO A 212 9.27 9.85 10.13
N VAL A 213 9.57 8.77 9.40
CA VAL A 213 9.74 7.43 9.98
C VAL A 213 11.09 7.34 10.73
N PRO A 214 11.09 7.04 12.05
CA PRO A 214 12.32 6.85 12.81
C PRO A 214 13.22 5.76 12.22
N GLY A 215 14.51 6.04 12.03
CA GLY A 215 15.50 5.05 11.57
C GLY A 215 15.64 4.90 10.05
N ILE A 216 14.63 5.30 9.27
CA ILE A 216 14.75 5.37 7.81
C ILE A 216 15.46 6.69 7.44
N LYS A 217 16.79 6.68 7.46
CA LYS A 217 17.60 7.77 6.90
C LYS A 217 17.38 7.83 5.38
N GLY A 218 16.44 8.68 4.95
CA GLY A 218 16.35 9.11 3.56
C GLY A 218 15.43 8.32 2.64
N VAL A 219 14.19 8.03 3.05
CA VAL A 219 13.09 7.72 2.10
C VAL A 219 11.82 8.47 2.49
N VAL A 220 11.94 9.79 2.72
CA VAL A 220 10.80 10.69 2.55
C VAL A 220 10.89 11.26 1.14
N THR A 221 10.22 10.59 0.22
CA THR A 221 9.50 11.15 -0.93
C THR A 221 8.80 9.97 -1.59
N GLY A 222 7.50 10.16 -1.86
CA GLY A 222 6.61 9.07 -2.24
C GLY A 222 7.08 8.30 -3.46
N TRP A 223 7.06 6.98 -3.35
CA TRP A 223 6.67 6.14 -4.48
C TRP A 223 5.13 6.03 -4.48
N SER A 224 4.47 7.18 -4.57
CA SER A 224 3.37 7.22 -5.52
C SER A 224 4.05 7.08 -6.87
N THR A 225 3.66 6.12 -7.69
CA THR A 225 4.02 6.10 -9.10
C THR A 225 3.43 7.36 -9.73
N ASP A 226 4.11 8.49 -9.52
CA ASP A 226 3.84 9.73 -10.21
C ASP A 226 4.13 9.43 -11.67
N GLN A 227 3.06 9.30 -12.46
CA GLN A 227 3.14 9.12 -13.90
C GLN A 227 4.04 10.18 -14.55
N SER A 228 4.26 11.34 -13.90
CA SER A 228 5.19 12.36 -14.35
C SER A 228 6.66 11.94 -14.27
N THR A 229 7.07 11.17 -13.27
CA THR A 229 8.46 10.66 -13.13
C THR A 229 8.76 9.60 -14.18
N THR A 230 7.87 8.61 -14.37
CA THR A 230 8.01 7.61 -15.43
C THR A 230 8.07 8.27 -16.80
N ARG A 231 7.23 9.29 -17.05
CA ARG A 231 7.27 10.06 -18.30
C ARG A 231 8.59 10.81 -18.48
N ARG A 232 9.15 11.41 -17.42
CA ARG A 232 10.45 12.10 -17.45
C ARG A 232 11.59 11.12 -17.80
N TRP A 233 11.68 9.99 -17.12
CA TRP A 233 12.72 8.99 -17.39
C TRP A 233 12.58 8.36 -18.78
N LEU A 234 11.35 8.13 -19.26
CA LEU A 234 11.11 7.62 -20.60
C LEU A 234 11.56 8.62 -21.68
N VAL A 235 11.27 9.91 -21.52
CA VAL A 235 11.78 10.96 -22.41
C VAL A 235 13.31 10.97 -22.40
N THR A 236 13.93 10.85 -21.22
CA THR A 236 15.39 10.83 -21.09
C THR A 236 16.01 9.61 -21.77
N PHE A 237 15.39 8.44 -21.63
CA PHE A 237 15.79 7.20 -22.30
C PHE A 237 15.66 7.30 -23.82
N VAL A 238 14.56 7.86 -24.34
CA VAL A 238 14.36 8.10 -25.77
C VAL A 238 15.42 9.05 -26.32
N PHE A 239 15.67 10.17 -25.63
CA PHE A 239 16.73 11.11 -26.03
C PHE A 239 18.11 10.45 -26.01
N GLY A 240 18.42 9.67 -24.97
CA GLY A 240 19.67 8.91 -24.87
C GLY A 240 19.84 7.90 -26.01
N GLY A 241 18.78 7.17 -26.36
CA GLY A 241 18.78 6.22 -27.48
C GLY A 241 19.03 6.90 -28.84
N VAL A 242 18.41 8.06 -29.08
CA VAL A 242 18.64 8.85 -30.30
C VAL A 242 20.08 9.37 -30.37
N TRP A 243 20.60 9.92 -29.28
CA TRP A 243 21.98 10.42 -29.23
C TRP A 243 23.02 9.31 -29.41
N LEU A 244 22.83 8.18 -28.74
CA LEU A 244 23.70 7.02 -28.90
C LEU A 244 23.69 6.50 -30.34
N SER A 245 22.50 6.38 -30.95
CA SER A 245 22.35 5.93 -32.33
C SER A 245 23.04 6.88 -33.32
N LEU A 246 22.92 8.19 -33.10
CA LEU A 246 23.60 9.20 -33.90
C LEU A 246 25.13 9.11 -33.76
N GLY A 247 25.63 8.92 -32.53
CA GLY A 247 27.07 8.73 -32.27
C GLY A 247 27.64 7.49 -32.97
N ILE A 248 26.95 6.35 -32.88
CA ILE A 248 27.32 5.11 -33.58
C ILE A 248 27.33 5.33 -35.10
N ALA A 249 26.33 6.02 -35.65
CA ALA A 249 26.27 6.31 -37.07
C ALA A 249 27.45 7.16 -37.56
N TYR A 250 27.86 8.18 -36.79
CA TYR A 250 29.05 8.97 -37.10
C TYR A 250 30.34 8.15 -37.02
N LEU A 251 30.49 7.33 -35.98
CA LEU A 251 31.66 6.46 -35.79
C LEU A 251 31.78 5.46 -36.95
N LEU A 252 30.70 4.78 -37.31
CA LEU A 252 30.66 3.83 -38.42
C LEU A 252 30.95 4.52 -39.75
N THR A 253 30.42 5.73 -39.97
CA THR A 253 30.71 6.51 -41.19
C THR A 253 32.18 6.89 -41.28
N HIS A 254 32.80 7.27 -40.16
CA HIS A 254 34.23 7.58 -40.11
C HIS A 254 35.08 6.33 -40.40
N LEU A 255 34.78 5.22 -39.73
CA LEU A 255 35.46 3.94 -39.92
C LEU A 255 35.36 3.50 -41.39
N TYR A 256 34.17 3.61 -41.99
CA TYR A 256 33.90 3.27 -43.39
C TYR A 256 34.69 4.10 -44.41
N ARG A 257 35.05 5.34 -44.07
CA ARG A 257 35.80 6.24 -44.97
C ARG A 257 37.31 6.10 -44.82
N THR A 258 37.79 5.62 -43.68
CA THR A 258 39.21 5.63 -43.31
C THR A 258 39.88 4.27 -43.48
N HIS A 259 39.14 3.18 -43.27
CA HIS A 259 39.67 1.83 -43.38
C HIS A 259 39.15 1.10 -44.63
N PRO A 260 40.01 0.35 -45.35
CA PRO A 260 39.56 -0.54 -46.40
C PRO A 260 38.85 -1.75 -45.79
N PHE A 261 37.59 -1.97 -46.18
CA PHE A 261 36.81 -3.12 -45.72
C PHE A 261 36.92 -4.32 -46.68
N PRO A 262 36.90 -5.55 -46.16
CA PRO A 262 36.80 -6.76 -46.98
C PRO A 262 35.54 -6.81 -47.85
N ALA A 263 35.61 -7.51 -48.99
CA ALA A 263 34.54 -7.55 -50.00
C ALA A 263 33.17 -8.03 -49.49
N TYR A 264 33.11 -8.87 -48.45
CA TYR A 264 31.84 -9.36 -47.90
C TYR A 264 30.98 -8.26 -47.24
N PHE A 265 31.58 -7.15 -46.80
CA PHE A 265 30.83 -6.01 -46.23
C PHE A 265 29.89 -5.35 -47.23
N TYR A 266 30.16 -5.49 -48.53
CA TYR A 266 29.30 -5.02 -49.62
C TYR A 266 27.89 -5.63 -49.53
N TYR A 267 27.82 -6.94 -49.26
CA TYR A 267 26.55 -7.66 -49.13
C TYR A 267 25.89 -7.40 -47.76
N LEU A 268 26.68 -7.40 -46.68
CA LEU A 268 26.18 -7.18 -45.32
C LEU A 268 25.50 -5.81 -45.14
N THR A 269 26.03 -4.78 -45.82
CA THR A 269 25.50 -3.40 -45.74
C THR A 269 24.59 -3.03 -46.90
N LEU A 270 24.17 -4.01 -47.71
CA LEU A 270 23.23 -3.85 -48.84
C LEU A 270 23.66 -2.77 -49.85
N GLN A 271 24.94 -2.71 -50.21
CA GLN A 271 25.47 -1.62 -51.05
C GLN A 271 25.07 -1.69 -52.53
N PHE A 272 24.61 -2.84 -53.00
CA PHE A 272 24.02 -2.97 -54.34
C PHE A 272 22.72 -2.18 -54.51
N ILE A 273 22.13 -1.69 -53.41
CA ILE A 273 20.92 -0.87 -53.39
C ILE A 273 21.30 0.62 -53.41
N PRO A 274 20.66 1.44 -54.28
CA PRO A 274 20.86 2.89 -54.26
C PRO A 274 20.64 3.48 -52.86
N ARG A 275 21.51 4.42 -52.46
CA ARG A 275 21.47 5.08 -51.14
C ARG A 275 20.05 5.52 -50.69
N PRO A 276 19.23 6.20 -51.52
CA PRO A 276 17.89 6.61 -51.08
C PRO A 276 16.95 5.42 -50.86
N LEU A 277 17.06 4.36 -51.67
CA LEU A 277 16.21 3.18 -51.55
C LEU A 277 16.55 2.37 -50.30
N ARG A 278 17.84 2.25 -49.97
CA ARG A 278 18.29 1.62 -48.73
C ARG A 278 17.80 2.39 -47.49
N ALA A 279 17.87 3.73 -47.52
CA ALA A 279 17.33 4.57 -46.46
C ALA A 279 15.81 4.37 -46.30
N ALA A 280 15.06 4.35 -47.41
CA ALA A 280 13.62 4.09 -47.40
C ALA A 280 13.29 2.72 -46.79
N LEU A 281 14.06 1.68 -47.09
CA LEU A 281 13.87 0.32 -46.55
C LEU A 281 14.05 0.28 -45.03
N PHE A 282 15.09 0.92 -44.50
CA PHE A 282 15.31 1.01 -43.05
C PHE A 282 14.23 1.84 -42.33
N ILE A 283 13.76 2.93 -42.94
CA ILE A 283 12.65 3.72 -42.38
C ILE A 283 11.36 2.90 -42.37
N LEU A 284 11.01 2.24 -43.47
CA LEU A 284 9.81 1.41 -43.58
C LEU A 284 9.81 0.26 -42.58
N SER A 285 10.92 -0.50 -42.50
CA SER A 285 11.04 -1.59 -41.53
C SER A 285 10.98 -1.08 -40.08
N GLY A 286 11.61 0.06 -39.78
CA GLY A 286 11.51 0.70 -38.47
C GLY A 286 10.07 1.10 -38.11
N VAL A 287 9.34 1.74 -39.02
CA VAL A 287 7.92 2.12 -38.83
C VAL A 287 7.06 0.88 -38.60
N VAL A 288 7.29 -0.21 -39.33
CA VAL A 288 6.57 -1.47 -39.14
C VAL A 288 6.83 -2.05 -37.75
N VAL A 289 8.09 -2.11 -37.29
CA VAL A 289 8.43 -2.64 -35.96
C VAL A 289 7.84 -1.79 -34.84
N VAL A 290 7.89 -0.45 -34.96
CA VAL A 290 7.27 0.46 -34.00
C VAL A 290 5.75 0.27 -33.98
N GLY A 291 5.12 0.17 -35.16
CA GLY A 291 3.68 -0.07 -35.27
C GLY A 291 3.25 -1.40 -34.66
N LEU A 292 4.01 -2.48 -34.89
CA LEU A 292 3.78 -3.78 -34.27
C LEU A 292 3.95 -3.73 -32.75
N SER A 293 4.99 -3.05 -32.26
CA SER A 293 5.24 -2.87 -30.83
C SER A 293 4.11 -2.09 -30.14
N VAL A 294 3.65 -0.98 -30.73
CA VAL A 294 2.53 -0.18 -30.21
C VAL A 294 1.24 -1.01 -30.22
N ARG A 295 0.98 -1.77 -31.27
CA ARG A 295 -0.20 -2.65 -31.36
C ARG A 295 -0.15 -3.79 -30.34
N ALA A 296 1.02 -4.39 -30.11
CA ALA A 296 1.21 -5.41 -29.09
C ALA A 296 0.99 -4.85 -27.68
N PHE A 297 1.55 -3.67 -27.40
CA PHE A 297 1.34 -2.97 -26.13
C PHE A 297 -0.14 -2.62 -25.91
N ALA A 298 -0.80 -2.03 -26.92
CA ALA A 298 -2.22 -1.69 -26.84
C ALA A 298 -3.11 -2.93 -26.62
N ARG A 299 -2.76 -4.08 -27.21
CA ARG A 299 -3.44 -5.36 -26.96
C ARG A 299 -3.25 -5.85 -25.54
N LEU A 300 -2.03 -5.80 -25.00
CA LEU A 300 -1.74 -6.17 -23.61
C LEU A 300 -2.49 -5.28 -22.61
N SER A 301 -2.54 -3.97 -22.87
CA SER A 301 -3.32 -3.03 -22.08
C SER A 301 -4.82 -3.28 -22.20
N ALA A 302 -5.33 -3.63 -23.38
CA ALA A 302 -6.73 -3.93 -23.61
C ALA A 302 -7.17 -5.29 -23.01
N THR A 303 -6.32 -6.32 -23.03
CA THR A 303 -6.61 -7.60 -22.35
C THR A 303 -6.62 -7.44 -20.83
N ASN A 304 -5.76 -6.59 -20.27
CA ASN A 304 -5.85 -6.20 -18.86
C ASN A 304 -7.11 -5.38 -18.54
N GLY A 305 -7.67 -4.64 -19.52
CA GLY A 305 -8.95 -3.93 -19.37
C GLY A 305 -10.19 -4.80 -19.58
N ALA A 306 -10.12 -5.84 -20.42
CA ALA A 306 -11.24 -6.74 -20.71
C ALA A 306 -11.41 -7.87 -19.68
N ARG A 307 -10.36 -8.21 -18.92
CA ARG A 307 -10.45 -9.09 -17.74
C ARG A 307 -11.03 -8.37 -16.50
N LYS A 308 -11.30 -7.06 -16.61
CA LYS A 308 -11.95 -6.17 -15.62
C LYS A 308 -13.43 -5.88 -15.97
N ARG A 309 -14.04 -6.59 -16.92
CA ARG A 309 -15.48 -6.46 -17.26
C ARG A 309 -16.24 -7.72 -16.93
#